data_AF-A0A562NKQ0-F1
#
_entry.id   AF-A0A562NKQ0-F1
#
_cell.length_a   1.000
_cell.length_b   1.000
_cell.length_c   1.000
_cell.angle_alpha   90.00
_cell.angle_beta   90.00
_cell.angle_gamma   90.00
#
_symmetry.space_group_name_H-M   'P 1'
#
loop_
_entity.id
_entity.type
_entity.pdbx_description
1 polymer ?
#
loop_
_entity_poly.entity_id
_entity_poly.type
_entity_poly.pdbx_seq_one_letter_code
_entity_poly.pdbx_strand_id
1 'polypeptide(L)'
;MRPYTPAGLAEHWGCSDEKIRQMCNAGTLRYFKIGKHYRIPVDAVEEYECNSSELAGSTGATPLPGTSRTVGGGDFVLKHAHERKLRRKH
;
A
#
# COMPACT_ATOMS: atom_id res chain seq x y z
N MET A 1 -20.22 7.75 -12.21
CA MET A 1 -19.38 6.59 -11.85
C MET A 1 -19.88 5.98 -10.55
N ARG A 2 -20.07 4.65 -10.48
CA ARG A 2 -20.49 3.97 -9.24
C ARG A 2 -19.26 3.48 -8.48
N PRO A 3 -19.16 3.69 -7.15
CA PRO A 3 -18.02 3.23 -6.38
C PRO A 3 -17.99 1.69 -6.28
N TYR A 4 -16.79 1.13 -6.35
CA TYR A 4 -16.55 -0.30 -6.21
C TYR A 4 -16.73 -0.77 -4.76
N THR A 5 -17.17 -2.02 -4.63
CA THR A 5 -17.06 -2.78 -3.37
C THR A 5 -15.72 -3.52 -3.36
N PRO A 6 -15.21 -3.93 -2.19
CA PRO A 6 -13.98 -4.73 -2.12
C PRO A 6 -14.05 -6.00 -2.95
N ALA A 7 -15.21 -6.68 -2.96
CA ALA A 7 -15.43 -7.88 -3.76
C ALA A 7 -15.45 -7.57 -5.28
N GLY A 8 -16.11 -6.48 -5.69
CA GLY A 8 -16.14 -6.09 -7.10
C GLY A 8 -14.78 -5.64 -7.63
N LEU A 9 -14.00 -4.93 -6.81
CA LEU A 9 -12.64 -4.54 -7.18
C LEU A 9 -11.69 -5.74 -7.19
N ALA A 10 -11.85 -6.66 -6.25
CA ALA A 10 -11.12 -7.92 -6.19
C ALA A 10 -11.30 -8.75 -7.47
N GLU A 11 -12.54 -8.89 -7.94
CA GLU A 11 -12.84 -9.58 -9.20
C GLU A 11 -12.20 -8.87 -10.40
N HIS A 12 -12.24 -7.54 -10.43
CA HIS A 12 -11.65 -6.75 -11.50
C HIS A 12 -10.12 -6.87 -11.57
N TRP A 13 -9.44 -6.88 -10.43
CA TRP A 13 -7.97 -7.00 -10.33
C TRP A 13 -7.47 -8.45 -10.21
N GLY A 14 -8.38 -9.44 -10.16
CA GLY A 14 -8.01 -10.85 -9.94
C GLY A 14 -7.34 -11.12 -8.59
N CYS A 15 -7.64 -10.31 -7.57
CA CYS A 15 -7.05 -10.42 -6.22
C CYS A 15 -8.12 -10.80 -5.18
N SER A 16 -7.71 -11.20 -3.97
CA SER A 16 -8.65 -11.47 -2.89
C SER A 16 -9.26 -10.18 -2.30
N ASP A 17 -10.53 -10.21 -1.90
CA ASP A 17 -11.21 -9.06 -1.26
C ASP A 17 -10.53 -8.65 0.06
N GLU A 18 -9.94 -9.60 0.77
CA GLU A 18 -9.14 -9.34 1.96
C GLU A 18 -7.92 -8.47 1.67
N LYS A 19 -7.27 -8.67 0.52
CA LYS A 19 -6.14 -7.84 0.09
C LYS A 19 -6.58 -6.40 -0.13
N ILE A 20 -7.73 -6.20 -0.77
CA ILE A 20 -8.32 -4.87 -0.98
C ILE A 20 -8.63 -4.19 0.36
N ARG A 21 -9.19 -4.93 1.33
CA ARG A 21 -9.45 -4.40 2.68
C ARG A 21 -8.16 -4.02 3.41
N GLN A 22 -7.10 -4.82 3.28
CA GLN A 22 -5.78 -4.50 3.83
C GLN A 22 -5.23 -3.22 3.21
N MET A 23 -5.32 -3.04 1.88
CA MET A 23 -4.88 -1.81 1.20
C MET A 23 -5.65 -0.57 1.64
N CYS A 24 -6.96 -0.71 1.84
CA CYS A 24 -7.78 0.35 2.44
C CYS A 24 -7.27 0.69 3.85
N ASN A 25 -7.09 -0.30 4.72
CA ASN A 25 -6.64 -0.08 6.10
C ASN A 25 -5.20 0.47 6.18
N ALA A 26 -4.33 0.11 5.23
CA ALA A 26 -2.97 0.61 5.10
C ALA A 26 -2.90 2.06 4.57
N GLY A 27 -4.02 2.59 4.06
CA GLY A 27 -4.07 3.93 3.46
C GLY A 27 -3.47 4.01 2.06
N THR A 28 -3.15 2.86 1.44
CA THR A 28 -2.62 2.81 0.07
C THR A 28 -3.69 3.07 -0.98
N LEU A 29 -4.96 2.78 -0.65
CA LEU A 29 -6.11 3.01 -1.52
C LEU A 29 -7.11 3.91 -0.83
N ARG A 30 -7.54 4.99 -1.49
CA ARG A 30 -8.56 5.89 -0.92
C ARG A 30 -9.91 5.18 -0.89
N TYR A 31 -10.60 5.27 0.24
CA TYR A 31 -11.89 4.62 0.43
C TYR A 31 -12.75 5.44 1.40
N PHE A 32 -14.06 5.19 1.37
CA PHE A 32 -14.98 5.67 2.39
C PHE A 32 -15.82 4.53 2.95
N LYS A 33 -16.21 4.67 4.21
CA LYS A 33 -17.02 3.68 4.93
C LYS A 33 -18.46 4.15 5.02
N ILE A 34 -19.40 3.28 4.64
CA ILE A 34 -20.82 3.44 4.93
C ILE A 34 -21.20 2.35 5.93
N GLY A 35 -21.23 2.72 7.22
CA GLY A 35 -21.40 1.77 8.30
C GLY A 35 -20.27 0.73 8.30
N LYS A 36 -20.61 -0.53 8.01
CA LYS A 36 -19.66 -1.65 7.92
C LYS A 36 -19.12 -1.90 6.50
N HIS A 37 -19.68 -1.24 5.50
CA HIS A 37 -19.32 -1.46 4.10
C HIS A 37 -18.24 -0.49 3.64
N TYR A 38 -17.27 -1.03 2.90
CA TYR A 38 -16.24 -0.25 2.22
C TYR A 38 -16.74 0.13 0.83
N ARG A 39 -16.46 1.37 0.43
CA ARG A 39 -16.70 1.88 -0.91
C ARG A 39 -15.45 2.56 -1.41
N ILE A 40 -15.03 2.16 -2.61
CA ILE A 40 -13.81 2.64 -3.24
C ILE A 40 -14.23 3.43 -4.47
N PRO A 41 -13.97 4.75 -4.52
CA PRO A 41 -14.30 5.55 -5.69
C PRO A 41 -13.43 5.12 -6.89
N VAL A 42 -13.99 5.20 -8.09
CA VAL A 42 -13.31 4.81 -9.33
C VAL A 42 -12.03 5.63 -9.54
N ASP A 43 -12.09 6.93 -9.27
CA ASP A 43 -10.94 7.85 -9.29
C ASP A 43 -9.74 7.34 -8.47
N ALA A 44 -10.00 6.77 -7.29
CA ALA A 44 -8.93 6.21 -6.45
C ALA A 44 -8.33 4.90 -6.99
N VAL A 45 -9.12 4.12 -7.73
CA VAL A 45 -8.65 2.92 -8.43
C VAL A 45 -7.74 3.34 -9.58
N GLU A 46 -8.18 4.32 -10.39
CA GLU A 46 -7.42 4.86 -11.52
C GLU A 46 -6.10 5.50 -11.07
N GLU A 47 -6.11 6.30 -10.01
CA GLU A 47 -4.88 6.85 -9.41
C GLU A 47 -3.91 5.76 -8.96
N TYR A 48 -4.43 4.70 -8.33
CA TYR A 48 -3.60 3.59 -7.87
C TYR A 48 -3.00 2.83 -9.04
N GLU A 49 -3.78 2.53 -10.08
CA GLU A 49 -3.30 1.85 -11.29
C GLU A 49 -2.24 2.69 -12.03
N CYS A 50 -2.46 4.00 -12.13
CA CYS A 50 -1.50 4.93 -12.73
C CYS A 50 -0.18 4.97 -11.94
N ASN A 51 -0.25 5.19 -10.62
CA ASN A 51 0.93 5.29 -9.76
C ASN A 51 1.66 3.95 -9.60
N SER A 52 0.95 2.82 -9.56
CA SER A 52 1.56 1.49 -9.50
C SER A 52 2.30 1.14 -10.79
N SER A 53 1.86 1.67 -11.93
CA SER A 53 2.55 1.47 -13.22
C SER A 53 3.94 2.11 -13.24
N GLU A 54 4.12 3.24 -12.55
CA GLU A 54 5.40 3.96 -12.50
C GLU A 54 6.49 3.23 -11.68
N LEU A 55 6.11 2.36 -10.74
CA LEU A 55 7.04 1.56 -9.95
C LEU A 55 7.55 0.29 -10.68
N ALA A 56 6.83 -0.19 -11.70
CA ALA A 56 7.24 -1.35 -12.51
C ALA A 56 8.13 -0.98 -13.71
N GLY A 57 8.32 0.32 -13.97
CA GLY A 57 8.97 0.85 -15.18
C GLY A 57 10.46 1.22 -15.08
N SER A 58 11.19 0.83 -14.02
CA SER A 58 12.64 1.08 -13.93
C SER A 58 13.45 -0.22 -13.99
N THR A 59 13.40 -0.88 -15.15
CA THR A 59 14.49 -1.74 -15.63
C THR A 59 15.18 -0.96 -16.74
N GLY A 60 16.15 -0.12 -16.38
CA GLY A 60 16.68 0.84 -17.35
C GLY A 60 17.98 1.55 -16.96
N ALA A 61 18.92 0.86 -16.31
CA ALA A 61 20.36 1.06 -16.56
C ALA A 61 21.13 -0.03 -15.82
N THR A 62 21.78 -0.90 -16.58
CA THR A 62 22.82 -1.81 -16.10
C THR A 62 24.14 -1.05 -16.15
N PRO A 63 24.79 -0.66 -15.04
CA PRO A 63 26.22 -0.39 -15.06
C PRO A 63 26.94 -1.75 -15.06
N LEU A 64 27.83 -1.92 -16.03
CA LEU A 64 28.73 -3.06 -16.17
C LEU A 64 29.53 -3.33 -14.87
N PRO A 65 29.91 -4.60 -14.60
CA PRO A 65 30.42 -5.03 -13.31
C PRO A 65 31.81 -4.48 -13.02
N GLY A 66 31.89 -3.58 -12.03
CA GLY A 66 33.11 -3.24 -11.33
C GLY A 66 33.14 -3.93 -9.96
N THR A 67 33.85 -5.07 -9.88
CA THR A 67 34.60 -5.58 -8.71
C THR A 67 34.59 -4.61 -7.52
N SER A 68 33.97 -4.93 -6.39
CA SER A 68 34.60 -5.74 -5.32
C SER A 68 33.57 -6.15 -4.28
N ARG A 69 33.63 -7.43 -3.88
CA ARG A 69 33.00 -7.99 -2.68
C ARG A 69 33.48 -7.26 -1.43
N THR A 70 32.56 -6.92 -0.51
CA THR A 70 32.83 -7.03 0.93
C THR A 70 31.56 -7.42 1.68
N VAL A 71 31.70 -8.46 2.49
CA VAL A 71 30.72 -9.03 3.42
C VAL A 71 30.29 -7.98 4.47
N GLY A 72 29.03 -7.98 4.87
CA GLY A 72 28.53 -7.15 5.97
C GLY A 72 27.09 -7.50 6.30
N GLY A 73 26.88 -8.14 7.44
CA GLY A 73 25.63 -8.80 7.85
C GLY A 73 24.42 -7.88 8.00
N GLY A 74 23.25 -8.49 7.89
CA GLY A 74 21.97 -7.83 8.16
C GLY A 74 21.75 -7.55 9.65
N ASP A 75 20.99 -6.51 9.92
CA ASP A 75 19.86 -6.44 10.86
C ASP A 75 19.37 -4.98 10.88
N PHE A 76 18.32 -4.64 10.12
CA PHE A 76 17.66 -3.35 10.30
C PHE A 76 16.45 -3.54 11.21
N VAL A 77 16.70 -3.34 12.51
CA VAL A 77 15.68 -3.17 13.54
C VAL A 77 14.98 -1.83 13.29
N LEU A 78 13.68 -1.87 12.98
CA LEU A 78 12.81 -0.68 13.06
C LEU A 78 11.82 -0.87 14.23
N LYS A 79 12.27 -0.50 15.44
CA LYS A 79 11.38 -0.27 16.58
C LYS A 79 10.75 1.12 16.41
N HIS A 80 9.48 1.19 16.03
CA HIS A 80 8.73 2.43 16.14
C HIS A 80 7.90 2.42 17.44
N ALA A 81 8.41 3.11 18.45
CA ALA A 81 7.69 3.39 19.68
C ALA A 81 6.51 4.34 19.39
N HIS A 82 5.31 4.00 19.86
CA HIS A 82 4.23 4.97 19.95
C HIS A 82 4.02 5.34 21.42
N GLU A 83 4.44 6.55 21.79
CA GLU A 83 4.11 7.14 23.10
C GLU A 83 2.63 7.56 23.10
N ARG A 84 1.81 6.95 23.97
CA ARG A 84 0.50 7.52 24.34
C ARG A 84 0.65 8.38 25.59
N LYS A 85 0.70 9.69 25.38
CA LYS A 85 0.48 10.70 26.43
C LYS A 85 -0.94 10.52 27.00
N LEU A 86 -1.06 9.86 28.15
CA LEU A 86 -2.31 9.90 28.93
C LEU A 86 -2.34 11.22 29.70
N ARG A 87 -3.29 12.08 29.35
CA ARG A 87 -3.54 13.38 30.00
C ARG A 87 -4.01 13.14 31.44
N ARG A 88 -3.39 13.86 32.40
CA ARG A 88 -3.85 14.00 33.79
C ARG A 88 -5.30 14.47 33.85
N LYS A 89 -6.08 13.93 34.79
CA LYS A 89 -7.33 14.53 35.26
C LYS A 89 -7.28 14.58 36.80
N HIS A 90 -7.82 15.69 37.31
CA HIS A 90 -7.80 16.22 38.67
C HIS A 90 -8.12 15.18 39.75
#